data_AF-A0A5Q0M4X8-F1
#
_entry.id   AF-A0A5Q0M4X8-F1
#
_cell.length_a   1.000
_cell.length_b   1.000
_cell.length_c   1.000
_cell.angle_alpha   90.00
_cell.angle_beta   90.00
_cell.angle_gamma   90.00
#
_symmetry.space_group_name_H-M   'P 1'
#
loop_
_entity.id
_entity.type
_entity.pdbx_description
1 polymer ?
#
loop_
_entity_poly.entity_id
_entity_poly.type
_entity_poly.pdbx_seq_one_letter_code
_entity_poly.pdbx_strand_id
1 'polypeptide(L)'
;MDSGIASLIGVGVGVFAANGAKVIEHYVHRRRAAQYLAVRLVTVLDRFIAGCVPVTEDEGRVLPGSYDLEPVATLPTLEFDSLDVDWKSIKPHLTYAVLALPNEVAEAVRSINANFDPSNVPSVDFSARQFHFARLGIAANDLIGRLAGVGGLAHYSPDRRRLTRALELAFERRTQQRESWMKEMIEFRRRSAEAEKASIRVMREAHGEVQPDMPAEKKPDQT
;
A
#
# COMPACT_ATOMS: atom_id res chain seq x y z
N MET A 1 -4.05 -67.64 -28.32
CA MET A 1 -3.61 -67.18 -26.98
C MET A 1 -4.23 -65.79 -26.74
N ASP A 2 -5.56 -65.66 -26.90
CA ASP A 2 -6.11 -64.37 -27.40
C ASP A 2 -7.14 -63.70 -26.48
N SER A 3 -7.58 -64.37 -25.41
CA SER A 3 -8.59 -63.86 -24.47
C SER A 3 -8.00 -63.13 -23.26
N GLY A 4 -6.78 -63.49 -22.82
CA GLY A 4 -6.12 -62.85 -21.67
C GLY A 4 -5.63 -61.43 -21.94
N ILE A 5 -5.11 -61.17 -23.15
CA ILE A 5 -4.54 -59.87 -23.53
C ILE A 5 -5.63 -58.80 -23.68
N ALA A 6 -6.80 -59.17 -24.24
CA ALA A 6 -7.95 -58.27 -24.37
C ALA A 6 -8.47 -57.80 -23.00
N SER A 7 -8.48 -58.68 -21.99
CA SER A 7 -8.90 -58.33 -20.63
C SER A 7 -7.92 -57.38 -19.93
N LEU A 8 -6.61 -57.56 -20.13
CA LEU A 8 -5.57 -56.68 -19.56
C LEU A 8 -5.57 -55.28 -20.20
N ILE A 9 -5.79 -55.20 -21.52
CA ILE A 9 -5.90 -53.92 -22.23
C ILE A 9 -7.16 -53.15 -21.77
N GLY A 10 -8.30 -53.83 -21.63
CA GLY A 10 -9.54 -53.22 -21.15
C GLY A 10 -9.43 -52.66 -19.73
N VAL A 11 -8.76 -53.38 -18.82
CA VAL A 11 -8.50 -52.91 -17.45
C VAL A 11 -7.56 -51.69 -17.46
N GLY A 12 -6.51 -51.71 -18.28
CA GLY A 12 -5.59 -50.58 -18.43
C GLY A 12 -6.32 -49.31 -18.90
N VAL A 13 -7.08 -49.40 -19.99
CA VAL A 13 -7.85 -48.26 -20.54
C VAL A 13 -8.86 -47.72 -19.53
N GLY A 14 -9.56 -48.60 -18.79
CA GLY A 14 -10.49 -48.21 -17.75
C GLY A 14 -9.85 -47.42 -16.61
N VAL A 15 -8.68 -47.86 -16.13
CA VAL A 15 -7.92 -47.16 -15.07
C VAL A 15 -7.40 -45.81 -15.55
N PHE A 16 -6.89 -45.72 -16.78
CA PHE A 16 -6.43 -44.43 -17.34
C PHE A 16 -7.58 -43.45 -17.56
N ALA A 17 -8.71 -43.91 -18.09
CA ALA A 17 -9.90 -43.07 -18.28
C ALA A 17 -10.45 -42.57 -16.94
N ALA A 18 -10.55 -43.44 -15.92
CA ALA A 18 -11.04 -43.08 -14.60
C ALA A 18 -10.12 -42.08 -13.87
N ASN A 19 -8.80 -42.26 -13.95
CA ASN A 19 -7.86 -41.30 -13.37
C ASN A 19 -7.82 -39.98 -14.14
N GLY A 20 -7.94 -40.02 -15.48
CA GLY A 20 -8.02 -38.83 -16.31
C GLY A 20 -9.26 -37.98 -16.00
N ALA A 21 -10.43 -38.60 -15.87
CA ALA A 21 -11.67 -37.92 -15.50
C ALA A 21 -11.54 -37.21 -14.13
N LYS A 22 -10.94 -37.86 -13.13
CA LYS A 22 -10.68 -37.26 -11.80
C LYS A 22 -9.75 -36.04 -11.89
N VAL A 23 -8.72 -36.09 -12.73
CA VAL A 23 -7.81 -34.95 -12.94
C VAL A 23 -8.54 -33.77 -13.58
N ILE A 24 -9.36 -34.03 -14.59
CA ILE A 24 -10.15 -33.00 -15.27
C ILE A 24 -11.17 -32.39 -14.31
N GLU A 25 -11.90 -33.22 -13.56
CA GLU A 25 -12.86 -32.77 -12.56
C GLU A 25 -12.20 -31.89 -11.50
N HIS A 26 -11.04 -32.32 -10.97
CA HIS A 26 -10.26 -31.54 -10.02
C HIS A 26 -9.84 -30.19 -10.61
N TYR A 27 -9.39 -30.16 -11.87
CA TYR A 27 -9.00 -28.93 -12.55
C TYR A 27 -10.19 -27.99 -12.77
N VAL A 28 -11.33 -28.51 -13.21
CA VAL A 28 -12.56 -27.73 -13.43
C VAL A 28 -13.10 -27.18 -12.11
N HIS A 29 -13.13 -28.00 -11.06
CA HIS A 29 -13.55 -27.58 -9.73
C HIS A 29 -12.66 -26.45 -9.21
N ARG A 30 -11.33 -26.62 -9.28
CA ARG A 30 -10.36 -25.61 -8.85
C ARG A 30 -10.50 -24.31 -9.65
N ARG A 31 -10.73 -24.40 -10.96
CA ARG A 31 -10.95 -23.22 -11.81
C ARG A 31 -12.22 -22.47 -11.41
N ARG A 32 -13.35 -23.16 -11.22
CA ARG A 32 -14.61 -22.54 -10.79
C ARG A 32 -14.48 -21.88 -9.42
N ALA A 33 -13.82 -22.55 -8.47
CA ALA A 33 -13.52 -22.01 -7.15
C ALA A 33 -12.68 -20.73 -7.23
N ALA A 34 -11.63 -20.72 -8.07
CA ALA A 34 -10.77 -19.55 -8.29
C ALA A 34 -11.54 -18.37 -8.92
N GLN A 35 -12.43 -18.66 -9.87
CA GLN A 35 -13.27 -17.64 -10.49
C GLN A 35 -14.24 -17.02 -9.49
N TYR A 36 -14.92 -17.84 -8.70
CA TYR A 36 -15.81 -17.37 -7.65
C TYR A 36 -15.08 -16.51 -6.62
N LEU A 37 -13.94 -17.00 -6.13
CA LEU A 37 -13.06 -16.25 -5.21
C LEU A 37 -12.67 -14.88 -5.81
N ALA A 38 -12.24 -14.85 -7.07
CA ALA A 38 -11.84 -13.62 -7.73
C ALA A 38 -12.98 -12.59 -7.81
N VAL A 39 -14.19 -13.01 -8.20
CA VAL A 39 -15.37 -12.14 -8.25
C VAL A 39 -15.68 -11.55 -6.87
N ARG A 40 -15.66 -12.38 -5.83
CA ARG A 40 -15.95 -11.94 -4.45
C ARG A 40 -14.93 -10.92 -3.97
N LEU A 41 -13.64 -11.20 -4.16
CA LEU A 41 -12.57 -10.29 -3.76
C LEU A 41 -12.58 -8.98 -4.54
N VAL A 42 -12.74 -9.03 -5.87
CA VAL A 42 -12.83 -7.81 -6.69
C VAL A 42 -13.96 -6.91 -6.22
N THR A 43 -15.12 -7.49 -5.87
CA THR A 43 -16.28 -6.72 -5.37
C THR A 43 -16.03 -6.06 -4.01
N VAL A 44 -15.28 -6.73 -3.11
CA VAL A 44 -14.90 -6.15 -1.82
C VAL A 44 -13.87 -5.03 -2.02
N LEU A 45 -12.85 -5.28 -2.85
CA LEU A 45 -11.80 -4.31 -3.15
C LEU A 45 -12.34 -3.09 -3.90
N ASP A 46 -13.30 -3.25 -4.81
CA ASP A 46 -13.94 -2.12 -5.51
C ASP A 46 -14.63 -1.17 -4.53
N ARG A 47 -15.36 -1.72 -3.55
CA ARG A 47 -16.01 -0.91 -2.49
C ARG A 47 -14.97 -0.21 -1.63
N PHE A 48 -13.88 -0.89 -1.30
CA PHE A 48 -12.77 -0.30 -0.56
C PHE A 48 -12.14 0.87 -1.31
N ILE A 49 -11.83 0.71 -2.62
CA ILE A 49 -11.31 1.78 -3.49
C ILE A 49 -12.24 2.98 -3.52
N ALA A 50 -13.55 2.76 -3.68
CA ALA A 50 -14.53 3.83 -3.67
C ALA A 50 -14.55 4.60 -2.34
N GLY A 51 -14.34 3.91 -1.21
CA GLY A 51 -14.21 4.53 0.11
C GLY A 51 -12.87 5.25 0.33
N CYS A 52 -11.80 4.87 -0.37
CA CYS A 52 -10.51 5.56 -0.26
C CYS A 52 -10.56 6.98 -0.84
N VAL A 53 -11.27 7.18 -1.96
CA VAL A 53 -11.34 8.46 -2.67
C VAL A 53 -11.75 9.65 -1.78
N PRO A 54 -12.88 9.62 -1.05
CA PRO A 54 -13.26 10.74 -0.19
C PRO A 54 -12.25 11.01 0.92
N VAL A 55 -11.51 10.00 1.41
CA VAL A 55 -10.45 10.21 2.41
C VAL A 55 -9.25 10.97 1.81
N THR A 56 -8.96 10.78 0.52
CA THR A 56 -7.88 11.50 -0.16
C THR A 56 -8.18 12.98 -0.42
N GLU A 57 -9.45 13.36 -0.35
CA GLU A 57 -9.96 14.72 -0.54
C GLU A 57 -10.36 15.38 0.79
N ASP A 58 -10.23 14.68 1.91
CA ASP A 58 -10.72 15.17 3.21
C ASP A 58 -9.77 16.23 3.79
N GLU A 59 -10.24 17.48 3.86
CA GLU A 59 -9.53 18.61 4.48
C GLU A 59 -10.06 18.93 5.88
N GLY A 60 -10.99 18.11 6.38
CA GLY A 60 -11.68 18.33 7.64
C GLY A 60 -12.74 19.42 7.56
N ARG A 61 -13.50 19.54 8.66
CA ARG A 61 -14.48 20.61 8.85
C ARG A 61 -14.30 21.23 10.23
N VAL A 62 -14.40 22.55 10.29
CA VAL A 62 -14.41 23.30 11.56
C VAL A 62 -15.68 22.98 12.34
N LEU A 63 -15.53 22.61 13.59
CA LEU A 63 -16.65 22.38 14.48
C LEU A 63 -17.32 23.70 14.91
N PRO A 64 -18.66 23.76 15.00
CA PRO A 64 -19.35 24.92 15.57
C PRO A 64 -18.88 25.19 17.00
N GLY A 65 -18.27 26.34 17.24
CA GLY A 65 -17.79 26.74 18.56
C GLY A 65 -16.40 26.22 18.95
N SER A 66 -15.66 25.59 18.04
CA SER A 66 -14.24 25.26 18.21
C SER A 66 -13.41 25.77 17.02
N TYR A 67 -12.10 25.91 17.22
CA TYR A 67 -11.11 26.09 16.14
C TYR A 67 -10.56 24.75 15.63
N ASP A 68 -11.00 23.64 16.20
CA ASP A 68 -10.56 22.30 15.81
C ASP A 68 -11.23 21.83 14.50
N LEU A 69 -10.45 21.11 13.70
CA LEU A 69 -10.91 20.44 12.48
C LEU A 69 -11.20 18.97 12.78
N GLU A 70 -12.37 18.49 12.36
CA GLU A 70 -12.70 17.06 12.41
C GLU A 70 -12.73 16.41 11.02
N PRO A 71 -12.32 15.13 10.91
CA PRO A 71 -12.61 14.28 9.76
C PRO A 71 -14.05 14.33 9.25
N VAL A 72 -14.21 14.60 7.94
CA VAL A 72 -15.51 14.50 7.27
C VAL A 72 -15.70 13.12 6.66
N ALA A 73 -14.66 12.57 6.05
CA ALA A 73 -14.68 11.25 5.43
C ALA A 73 -14.45 10.16 6.48
N THR A 74 -15.27 9.12 6.45
CA THR A 74 -15.06 7.91 7.24
C THR A 74 -13.93 7.08 6.62
N LEU A 75 -13.06 6.49 7.46
CA LEU A 75 -12.02 5.59 6.98
C LEU A 75 -12.65 4.28 6.47
N PRO A 76 -12.38 3.86 5.23
CA PRO A 76 -12.92 2.61 4.71
C PRO A 76 -12.27 1.42 5.43
N THR A 77 -13.10 0.44 5.77
CA THR A 77 -12.65 -0.83 6.34
C THR A 77 -12.46 -1.89 5.26
N LEU A 78 -11.59 -2.87 5.53
CA LEU A 78 -11.35 -3.98 4.64
C LEU A 78 -11.24 -5.27 5.45
N GLU A 79 -12.18 -6.17 5.22
CA GLU A 79 -12.24 -7.47 5.90
C GLU A 79 -12.60 -8.57 4.91
N PHE A 80 -12.00 -9.74 5.08
CA PHE A 80 -12.22 -10.91 4.22
C PHE A 80 -12.74 -12.14 4.98
N ASP A 81 -12.82 -12.08 6.31
CA ASP A 81 -13.12 -13.24 7.17
C ASP A 81 -14.51 -13.81 6.93
N SER A 82 -15.46 -12.97 6.50
CA SER A 82 -16.82 -13.40 6.16
C SER A 82 -16.95 -14.00 4.74
N LEU A 83 -15.86 -14.13 3.99
CA LEU A 83 -15.90 -14.69 2.63
C LEU A 83 -15.82 -16.22 2.67
N ASP A 84 -16.93 -16.86 2.30
CA ASP A 84 -16.99 -18.29 2.03
C ASP A 84 -16.36 -18.59 0.66
N VAL A 85 -15.03 -18.72 0.62
CA VAL A 85 -14.25 -18.95 -0.62
C VAL A 85 -13.09 -19.93 -0.37
N ASP A 86 -12.72 -20.69 -1.41
CA ASP A 86 -11.56 -21.58 -1.34
C ASP A 86 -10.26 -20.81 -1.63
N TRP A 87 -9.57 -20.38 -0.57
CA TRP A 87 -8.28 -19.67 -0.66
C TRP A 87 -7.15 -20.47 -1.34
N LYS A 88 -7.26 -21.80 -1.45
CA LYS A 88 -6.28 -22.68 -2.11
C LYS A 88 -6.46 -22.74 -3.63
N SER A 89 -7.57 -22.18 -4.13
CA SER A 89 -7.89 -22.16 -5.56
C SER A 89 -7.00 -21.21 -6.37
N ILE A 90 -6.35 -20.23 -5.73
CA ILE A 90 -5.44 -19.27 -6.35
C ILE A 90 -3.97 -19.47 -5.93
N LYS A 91 -3.04 -18.73 -6.57
CA LYS A 91 -1.61 -18.86 -6.29
C LYS A 91 -1.28 -18.33 -4.88
N PRO A 92 -0.41 -19.01 -4.09
CA PRO A 92 -0.11 -18.62 -2.72
C PRO A 92 0.36 -17.16 -2.54
N HIS A 93 1.17 -16.64 -3.46
CA HIS A 93 1.64 -15.25 -3.38
C HIS A 93 0.52 -14.22 -3.61
N LEU A 94 -0.53 -14.57 -4.38
CA LEU A 94 -1.69 -13.71 -4.57
C LEU A 94 -2.61 -13.78 -3.34
N THR A 95 -2.81 -14.98 -2.78
CA THR A 95 -3.51 -15.15 -1.50
C THR A 95 -2.86 -14.31 -0.41
N TYR A 96 -1.54 -14.42 -0.25
CA TYR A 96 -0.79 -13.63 0.72
C TYR A 96 -0.98 -12.12 0.50
N ALA A 97 -0.81 -11.64 -0.73
CA ALA A 97 -0.94 -10.22 -1.02
C ALA A 97 -2.35 -9.67 -0.72
N VAL A 98 -3.40 -10.46 -0.98
CA VAL A 98 -4.77 -10.11 -0.60
C VAL A 98 -4.92 -10.08 0.92
N LEU A 99 -4.51 -11.14 1.61
CA LEU A 99 -4.68 -11.26 3.07
C LEU A 99 -3.77 -10.32 3.88
N ALA A 100 -2.71 -9.79 3.27
CA ALA A 100 -1.85 -8.78 3.87
C ALA A 100 -2.49 -7.38 3.87
N LEU A 101 -3.34 -7.07 2.88
CA LEU A 101 -3.89 -5.73 2.70
C LEU A 101 -4.67 -5.20 3.93
N PRO A 102 -5.51 -5.97 4.64
CA PRO A 102 -6.15 -5.53 5.88
C PRO A 102 -5.16 -5.12 6.98
N ASN A 103 -3.99 -5.78 7.05
CA ASN A 103 -2.94 -5.41 8.01
C ASN A 103 -2.32 -4.05 7.65
N GLU A 104 -2.11 -3.79 6.35
CA GLU A 104 -1.63 -2.48 5.87
C GLU A 104 -2.65 -1.37 6.15
N VAL A 105 -3.96 -1.66 6.02
CA VAL A 105 -5.03 -0.74 6.41
C VAL A 105 -4.96 -0.44 7.90
N ALA A 106 -4.84 -1.47 8.76
CA ALA A 106 -4.74 -1.29 10.20
C ALA A 106 -3.49 -0.48 10.60
N GLU A 107 -2.37 -0.70 9.92
CA GLU A 107 -1.15 0.09 10.13
C GLU A 107 -1.31 1.55 9.74
N ALA A 108 -1.93 1.82 8.57
CA ALA A 108 -2.26 3.17 8.14
C ALA A 108 -3.16 3.88 9.17
N VAL A 109 -4.19 3.21 9.68
CA VAL A 109 -5.07 3.79 10.71
C VAL A 109 -4.30 4.13 11.98
N ARG A 110 -3.40 3.25 12.46
CA ARG A 110 -2.55 3.55 13.61
C ARG A 110 -1.66 4.77 13.37
N SER A 111 -1.02 4.84 12.20
CA SER A 111 -0.19 5.98 11.77
C SER A 111 -0.98 7.29 11.73
N ILE A 112 -2.19 7.25 11.17
CA ILE A 112 -3.10 8.40 11.13
C ILE A 112 -3.43 8.85 12.54
N ASN A 113 -3.91 7.95 13.40
CA ASN A 113 -4.30 8.31 14.77
C ASN A 113 -3.15 8.91 15.58
N ALA A 114 -1.91 8.47 15.37
CA ALA A 114 -0.75 9.06 16.02
C ALA A 114 -0.49 10.52 15.60
N ASN A 115 -0.90 10.94 14.40
CA ASN A 115 -0.80 12.33 13.92
C ASN A 115 -1.94 13.22 14.43
N PHE A 116 -3.04 12.64 14.92
CA PHE A 116 -4.16 13.38 15.50
C PHE A 116 -4.07 13.46 17.04
N ASP A 117 -2.98 12.99 17.64
CA ASP A 117 -2.76 13.06 19.09
C ASP A 117 -2.53 14.53 19.53
N PRO A 118 -3.42 15.12 20.35
CA PRO A 118 -3.32 16.51 20.80
C PRO A 118 -2.04 16.81 21.60
N SER A 119 -1.40 15.77 22.14
CA SER A 119 -0.11 15.91 22.85
C SER A 119 1.07 16.15 21.91
N ASN A 120 0.88 16.05 20.60
CA ASN A 120 1.95 15.90 19.60
C ASN A 120 2.01 17.04 18.55
N VAL A 121 1.79 18.30 18.96
CA VAL A 121 1.84 19.57 18.17
C VAL A 121 0.46 20.01 17.62
N PRO A 122 0.08 21.31 17.70
CA PRO A 122 -1.23 21.79 17.28
C PRO A 122 -1.27 22.00 15.76
N SER A 123 -1.35 20.93 15.00
CA SER A 123 -1.85 21.00 13.62
C SER A 123 -2.56 19.72 13.27
N VAL A 124 -3.86 19.81 13.03
CA VAL A 124 -4.66 18.71 12.48
C VAL A 124 -4.21 18.48 11.04
N ASP A 125 -3.23 17.59 10.84
CA ASP A 125 -2.68 17.32 9.52
C ASP A 125 -3.43 16.15 8.84
N PHE A 126 -4.27 16.50 7.88
CA PHE A 126 -4.97 15.54 7.03
C PHE A 126 -4.07 14.88 5.98
N SER A 127 -2.83 15.35 5.79
CA SER A 127 -1.93 14.82 4.76
C SER A 127 -1.62 13.35 4.95
N ALA A 128 -1.47 12.89 6.20
CA ALA A 128 -1.14 11.50 6.52
C ALA A 128 -2.24 10.56 6.04
N ARG A 129 -3.50 10.86 6.35
CA ARG A 129 -4.64 10.02 5.93
C ARG A 129 -4.87 10.06 4.43
N GLN A 130 -4.73 11.22 3.81
CA GLN A 130 -4.87 11.34 2.36
C GLN A 130 -3.79 10.53 1.64
N PHE A 131 -2.54 10.61 2.10
CA PHE A 131 -1.42 9.84 1.55
C PHE A 131 -1.63 8.34 1.72
N HIS A 132 -1.96 7.88 2.93
CA HIS A 132 -2.11 6.46 3.22
C HIS A 132 -3.25 5.83 2.41
N PHE A 133 -4.43 6.47 2.35
CA PHE A 133 -5.57 5.92 1.62
C PHE A 133 -5.46 6.07 0.10
N ALA A 134 -4.70 7.04 -0.40
CA ALA A 134 -4.32 7.08 -1.82
C ALA A 134 -3.47 5.85 -2.18
N ARG A 135 -2.42 5.58 -1.39
CA ARG A 135 -1.54 4.41 -1.58
C ARG A 135 -2.29 3.09 -1.49
N LEU A 136 -3.13 2.92 -0.46
CA LEU A 136 -3.91 1.70 -0.24
C LEU A 136 -4.94 1.45 -1.36
N GLY A 137 -5.60 2.50 -1.85
CA GLY A 137 -6.53 2.38 -2.98
C GLY A 137 -5.81 1.95 -4.28
N ILE A 138 -4.61 2.47 -4.54
CA ILE A 138 -3.78 2.04 -5.68
C ILE A 138 -3.37 0.56 -5.52
N ALA A 139 -2.92 0.15 -4.33
CA ALA A 139 -2.56 -1.24 -4.04
C ALA A 139 -3.74 -2.20 -4.21
N ALA A 140 -4.94 -1.82 -3.75
CA ALA A 140 -6.16 -2.58 -3.97
C ALA A 140 -6.49 -2.72 -5.46
N ASN A 141 -6.28 -1.67 -6.26
CA ASN A 141 -6.49 -1.71 -7.70
C ASN A 141 -5.53 -2.66 -8.43
N ASP A 142 -4.25 -2.72 -8.01
CA ASP A 142 -3.30 -3.73 -8.53
C ASP A 142 -3.78 -5.16 -8.26
N LEU A 143 -4.23 -5.44 -7.03
CA LEU A 143 -4.77 -6.74 -6.67
C LEU A 143 -6.00 -7.10 -7.50
N ILE A 144 -6.90 -6.15 -7.75
CA ILE A 144 -8.04 -6.36 -8.66
C ILE A 144 -7.57 -6.76 -10.06
N GLY A 145 -6.56 -6.10 -10.61
CA GLY A 145 -6.00 -6.45 -11.92
C GLY A 145 -5.52 -7.90 -11.98
N ARG A 146 -4.79 -8.33 -10.95
CA ARG A 146 -4.27 -9.69 -10.82
C ARG A 146 -5.38 -10.73 -10.61
N LEU A 147 -6.41 -10.39 -9.83
CA LEU A 147 -7.58 -11.26 -9.59
C LEU A 147 -8.49 -11.36 -10.82
N ALA A 148 -8.66 -10.29 -11.59
CA ALA A 148 -9.43 -10.31 -12.83
C ALA A 148 -8.86 -11.31 -13.83
N GLY A 149 -7.52 -11.40 -13.92
CA GLY A 149 -6.83 -12.40 -14.73
C GLY A 149 -7.08 -13.84 -14.28
N VAL A 150 -7.24 -14.08 -12.97
CA VAL A 150 -7.63 -15.39 -12.43
C VAL A 150 -9.08 -15.73 -12.77
N GLY A 151 -9.98 -14.76 -12.61
CA GLY A 151 -11.41 -14.98 -12.82
C GLY A 151 -11.83 -15.07 -14.29
N GLY A 152 -10.95 -14.68 -15.23
CA GLY A 152 -11.35 -14.42 -16.62
C GLY A 152 -12.37 -13.28 -16.71
N LEU A 153 -12.32 -12.35 -15.76
CA LEU A 153 -13.24 -11.22 -15.69
C LEU A 153 -12.77 -10.16 -16.69
N ALA A 154 -13.72 -9.55 -17.41
CA ALA A 154 -13.41 -8.37 -18.20
C ALA A 154 -12.84 -7.29 -17.27
N HIS A 155 -11.65 -6.79 -17.58
CA HIS A 155 -10.94 -5.80 -16.77
C HIS A 155 -11.52 -4.39 -16.93
N TYR A 156 -12.83 -4.21 -16.79
CA TYR A 156 -13.47 -2.98 -17.26
C TYR A 156 -14.67 -2.56 -16.40
N SER A 157 -14.43 -1.57 -15.53
CA SER A 157 -15.47 -0.67 -15.03
C SER A 157 -14.98 0.77 -15.30
N PRO A 158 -15.68 1.58 -16.11
CA PRO A 158 -15.32 2.99 -16.33
C PRO A 158 -15.18 3.78 -15.02
N ASP A 159 -16.03 3.46 -14.04
CA ASP A 159 -16.02 4.10 -12.72
C ASP A 159 -14.71 3.82 -11.97
N ARG A 160 -14.24 2.56 -11.95
CA ARG A 160 -12.97 2.20 -11.33
C ARG A 160 -11.78 2.98 -11.90
N ARG A 161 -11.70 3.19 -13.22
CA ARG A 161 -10.62 4.00 -13.80
C ARG A 161 -10.64 5.44 -13.31
N ARG A 162 -11.83 6.03 -13.16
CA ARG A 162 -11.98 7.38 -12.62
C ARG A 162 -11.50 7.43 -11.17
N LEU A 163 -11.90 6.47 -10.35
CA LEU A 163 -11.49 6.37 -8.94
C LEU A 163 -9.98 6.18 -8.81
N THR A 164 -9.39 5.22 -9.53
CA THR A 164 -7.94 4.97 -9.50
C THR A 164 -7.15 6.21 -9.94
N ARG A 165 -7.58 6.90 -11.00
CA ARG A 165 -6.92 8.14 -11.43
C ARG A 165 -6.99 9.24 -10.37
N ALA A 166 -8.10 9.36 -9.65
CA ALA A 166 -8.21 10.31 -8.54
C ALA A 166 -7.21 9.98 -7.42
N LEU A 167 -7.07 8.69 -7.09
CA LEU A 167 -6.10 8.21 -6.10
C LEU A 167 -4.65 8.45 -6.53
N GLU A 168 -4.30 8.18 -7.79
CA GLU A 168 -2.97 8.44 -8.36
C GLU A 168 -2.61 9.92 -8.27
N LEU A 169 -3.53 10.80 -8.70
CA LEU A 169 -3.33 12.25 -8.63
C LEU A 169 -3.21 12.74 -7.18
N ALA A 170 -3.98 12.17 -6.24
CA ALA A 170 -3.85 12.49 -4.82
C ALA A 170 -2.49 12.02 -4.26
N PHE A 171 -2.06 10.81 -4.62
CA PHE A 171 -0.79 10.24 -4.19
C PHE A 171 0.41 11.03 -4.69
N GLU A 172 0.42 11.41 -5.98
CA GLU A 172 1.47 12.22 -6.58
C GLU A 172 1.59 13.59 -5.92
N ARG A 173 0.46 14.30 -5.76
CA ARG A 173 0.42 15.61 -5.09
C ARG A 173 1.02 15.55 -3.69
N ARG A 174 0.67 14.53 -2.89
CA ARG A 174 1.17 14.40 -1.52
C ARG A 174 2.62 13.94 -1.46
N THR A 175 3.07 13.11 -2.40
CA THR A 175 4.47 12.72 -2.50
C THR A 175 5.35 13.94 -2.81
N GLN A 176 4.96 14.74 -3.81
CA GLN A 176 5.67 15.98 -4.18
C GLN A 176 5.72 16.98 -3.02
N GLN A 177 4.61 17.17 -2.32
CA GLN A 177 4.56 18.08 -1.17
C GLN A 177 5.45 17.62 -0.01
N ARG A 178 5.50 16.31 0.27
CA ARG A 178 6.41 15.76 1.29
C ARG A 178 7.87 15.96 0.88
N GLU A 179 8.20 15.72 -0.39
CA GLU A 179 9.55 15.94 -0.90
C GLU A 179 9.98 17.40 -0.85
N SER A 180 9.09 18.34 -1.23
CA SER A 180 9.38 19.77 -1.16
C SER A 180 9.58 20.22 0.29
N TRP A 181 8.68 19.81 1.19
CA TRP A 181 8.78 20.13 2.60
C TRP A 181 10.03 19.54 3.25
N MET A 182 10.43 18.31 2.90
CA MET A 182 11.69 17.74 3.37
C MET A 182 12.90 18.54 2.91
N LYS A 183 12.94 18.99 1.65
CA LYS A 183 14.04 19.82 1.12
C LYS A 183 14.11 21.15 1.85
N GLU A 184 12.98 21.83 2.02
CA GLU A 184 12.89 23.07 2.79
C GLU A 184 13.35 22.88 4.24
N MET A 185 12.95 21.79 4.88
CA MET A 185 13.33 21.46 6.25
C MET A 185 14.84 21.22 6.39
N ILE A 186 15.45 20.51 5.43
CA ILE A 186 16.90 20.28 5.38
C ILE A 186 17.64 21.61 5.20
N GLU A 187 17.19 22.46 4.28
CA GLU A 187 17.76 23.79 4.07
C GLU A 187 17.62 24.69 5.29
N PHE A 188 16.45 24.68 5.92
CA PHE A 188 16.19 25.44 7.15
C PHE A 188 17.14 24.99 8.26
N ARG A 189 17.23 23.68 8.53
CA ARG A 189 18.17 23.14 9.51
C ARG A 189 19.61 23.52 9.21
N ARG A 190 20.01 23.51 7.92
CA ARG A 190 21.35 23.95 7.50
C ARG A 190 21.58 25.42 7.84
N ARG A 191 20.65 26.31 7.46
CA ARG A 191 20.73 27.76 7.75
C ARG A 191 20.76 28.04 9.25
N SER A 192 19.95 27.34 10.04
CA SER A 192 19.95 27.46 11.50
C SER A 192 21.30 27.05 12.09
N ALA A 193 21.88 25.94 11.65
CA ALA A 193 23.20 25.49 12.10
C ALA A 193 24.33 26.46 11.68
N GLU A 194 24.25 27.04 10.48
CA GLU A 194 25.19 28.06 10.01
C GLU A 194 25.09 29.34 10.84
N ALA A 195 23.87 29.80 11.14
CA ALA A 195 23.63 30.97 11.97
C ALA A 195 24.13 30.75 13.42
N GLU A 196 23.85 29.59 14.00
CA GLU A 196 24.34 29.22 15.34
C GLU A 196 25.88 29.21 15.40
N LYS A 197 26.54 28.59 14.41
CA LYS A 197 28.01 28.62 14.30
C LYS A 197 28.55 30.05 14.18
N ALA A 198 27.91 30.90 13.39
CA ALA A 198 28.30 32.30 13.24
C ALA A 198 28.13 33.09 14.55
N SER A 199 27.02 32.88 15.27
CA SER A 199 26.80 33.49 16.60
C SER A 199 27.86 33.04 17.61
N ILE A 200 28.18 31.75 17.67
CA ILE A 200 29.25 31.22 18.55
C ILE A 200 30.60 31.85 18.21
N ARG A 201 30.91 31.98 16.91
CA ARG A 201 32.16 32.60 16.46
C ARG A 201 32.27 34.05 16.92
N VAL A 202 31.22 34.86 16.74
CA VAL A 202 31.20 36.27 17.17
C VAL A 202 31.37 36.37 18.70
N MET A 203 30.70 35.52 19.46
CA MET A 203 30.86 35.49 20.93
C MET A 203 32.30 35.13 21.33
N ARG A 204 32.92 34.16 20.65
CA ARG A 204 34.29 33.73 20.92
C ARG A 204 35.33 34.81 20.59
N GLU A 205 35.15 35.51 19.46
CA GLU A 205 35.96 36.67 19.08
C GLU A 205 35.82 37.80 20.11
N ALA A 206 34.60 38.06 20.61
CA ALA A 206 34.35 39.07 21.66
C ALA A 206 34.98 38.70 23.02
N HIS A 207 35.14 37.40 23.31
CA HIS A 207 35.83 36.90 24.50
C HIS A 207 37.37 36.84 24.36
N GLY A 208 37.93 37.26 23.21
CA GLY A 208 39.39 37.30 22.99
C GLY A 208 40.02 35.93 22.69
N GLU A 209 39.21 34.89 22.47
CA GLU A 209 39.68 33.56 22.09
C GLU A 209 39.86 33.47 20.57
N VAL A 210 40.99 33.94 20.03
CA VAL A 210 41.30 33.73 18.61
C VAL A 210 42.02 32.39 18.45
N GLN A 211 41.36 31.40 17.85
CA GLN A 211 42.03 30.19 17.39
C GLN A 211 42.53 30.40 15.96
N PRO A 212 43.85 30.30 15.69
CA PRO A 212 44.35 30.45 14.33
C PRO A 212 43.90 29.24 13.49
N ASP A 213 43.35 29.52 12.31
CA ASP A 213 43.07 28.52 11.27
C ASP A 213 44.42 27.90 10.85
N MET A 214 44.74 26.73 11.40
CA MET A 214 45.91 25.96 11.00
C MET A 214 45.57 25.24 9.69
N PRO A 215 46.28 25.51 8.57
CA PRO A 215 46.05 24.78 7.32
C PRO A 215 46.39 23.31 7.51
N ALA A 216 45.57 22.44 6.90
CA ALA A 216 45.70 20.99 6.97
C ALA A 216 47.13 20.55 6.59
N GLU A 217 47.82 19.96 7.56
CA GLU A 217 49.15 19.39 7.41
C GLU A 217 49.10 18.26 6.37
N LYS A 218 49.73 18.50 5.20
CA LYS A 218 49.90 17.46 4.17
C LYS A 218 50.78 16.35 4.77
N LYS A 219 50.21 15.15 4.92
CA LYS A 219 50.98 13.95 5.26
C LYS A 219 52.08 13.73 4.21
N PRO A 220 53.33 13.47 4.60
CA PRO A 220 54.39 13.14 3.66
C PRO A 220 54.13 11.76 3.04
N ASP A 221 54.32 11.68 1.73
CA ASP A 221 54.37 10.43 0.97
C ASP A 221 55.43 9.50 1.59
N GLN A 222 55.03 8.28 1.92
CA GLN A 222 55.95 7.20 2.27
C GLN A 222 56.12 6.31 1.05
N THR A 223 57.33 6.36 0.50
CA THR A 223 57.92 5.43 -0.48
C THR A 223 58.05 4.03 0.06
#